data_AF-A0A2T5YQG0-F1
#
_entry.id   AF-A0A2T5YQG0-F1
#
_cell.length_a   1.000
_cell.length_b   1.000
_cell.length_c   1.000
_cell.angle_alpha   90.00
_cell.angle_beta   90.00
_cell.angle_gamma   90.00
#
_symmetry.space_group_name_H-M   'P 1'
#
loop_
_entity.id
_entity.type
_entity.pdbx_description
1 polymer ?
#
loop_
_entity_poly.entity_id
_entity_poly.type
_entity_poly.pdbx_seq_one_letter_code
_entity_poly.pdbx_strand_id
1 'polypeptide(L)'
;MKESINQPAAPAAFISIAQAHGLHLQPETFRYNETGLDFQVVQAQDVNYKNWILRIARRPDVLPRAQNEHRVLQWLQGKLPVAVPDWQIFHESLIAYPRLAGTPVANIDMEQKCYIWNLEPENLPQAFITSLGEAVAALHTLNTEAAAQAGLKVYQPEQARQKLETQMHRVKRELGVAQPLWEQWQSWIGDDSFWPTQSSLVHGDLQAAHILTDKNGKVNGFLDWTEAEVSDPAIDFVALLASFGEETTKALLQAYEKAGGNVWPRMLEHIQQRLAAYGVNIGLFVLESGSEEYLPMAKTALGLDT
;
A
#
# COMPACT_ATOMS: atom_id res chain seq x y z
N MET A 1 26.62 14.78 5.18
CA MET A 1 27.06 13.38 4.92
C MET A 1 25.87 12.52 4.46
N LYS A 2 25.05 13.01 3.52
CA LYS A 2 23.79 12.37 3.06
C LYS A 2 23.75 12.12 1.54
N GLU A 3 24.76 12.54 0.78
CA GLU A 3 24.76 12.50 -0.69
C GLU A 3 25.13 11.13 -1.30
N SER A 4 25.59 10.15 -0.50
CA SER A 4 26.07 8.86 -1.05
C SER A 4 25.06 7.70 -1.02
N ILE A 5 23.85 7.88 -0.48
CA ILE A 5 22.87 6.78 -0.29
C ILE A 5 21.92 6.62 -1.50
N ASN A 6 21.83 7.63 -2.37
CA ASN A 6 20.91 7.64 -3.53
C ASN A 6 21.59 7.49 -4.89
N GLN A 7 22.89 7.16 -4.95
CA GLN A 7 23.46 6.79 -6.24
C GLN A 7 22.98 5.40 -6.62
N PRO A 8 22.39 5.23 -7.82
CA PRO A 8 21.93 3.92 -8.25
C PRO A 8 23.12 2.96 -8.27
N ALA A 9 22.96 1.77 -7.69
CA ALA A 9 24.02 0.77 -7.77
C ALA A 9 24.37 0.52 -9.25
N ALA A 10 25.67 0.48 -9.56
CA ALA A 10 26.13 0.35 -10.94
C ALA A 10 25.53 -0.91 -11.60
N PRO A 11 25.22 -0.89 -12.91
CA PRO A 11 24.65 -2.05 -13.60
C PRO A 11 25.43 -3.35 -13.37
N ALA A 12 26.76 -3.26 -13.31
CA ALA A 12 27.65 -4.40 -13.01
C ALA A 12 27.40 -5.03 -11.63
N ALA A 13 27.04 -4.22 -10.62
CA ALA A 13 26.72 -4.72 -9.29
C ALA A 13 25.40 -5.51 -9.30
N PHE A 14 24.35 -4.98 -9.96
CA PHE A 14 23.07 -5.68 -10.12
C PHE A 14 23.22 -7.02 -10.84
N ILE A 15 24.02 -7.07 -11.91
CA ILE A 15 24.28 -8.30 -12.66
C ILE A 15 24.97 -9.33 -11.76
N SER A 16 26.04 -8.92 -11.07
CA SER A 16 26.79 -9.83 -10.17
C SER A 16 25.90 -10.39 -9.06
N ILE A 17 25.11 -9.52 -8.41
CA ILE A 17 24.16 -9.93 -7.36
C ILE A 17 23.10 -10.87 -7.93
N ALA A 18 22.48 -10.55 -9.07
CA ALA A 18 21.46 -11.39 -9.70
C ALA A 18 22.03 -12.76 -10.11
N GLN A 19 23.23 -12.80 -10.69
CA GLN A 19 23.93 -14.04 -11.08
C GLN A 19 24.26 -14.92 -9.88
N ALA A 20 24.63 -14.34 -8.74
CA ALA A 20 24.85 -15.09 -7.50
C ALA A 20 23.58 -15.84 -7.03
N HIS A 21 22.40 -15.34 -7.40
CA HIS A 21 21.10 -15.99 -7.15
C HIS A 21 20.55 -16.75 -8.36
N GLY A 22 21.39 -17.02 -9.38
CA GLY A 22 21.03 -17.80 -10.58
C GLY A 22 20.22 -17.03 -11.63
N LEU A 23 19.98 -15.73 -11.44
CA LEU A 23 19.21 -14.89 -12.36
C LEU A 23 20.14 -14.18 -13.36
N HIS A 24 20.04 -14.56 -14.63
CA HIS A 24 20.86 -14.01 -15.71
C HIS A 24 20.08 -12.94 -16.48
N LEU A 25 20.50 -11.69 -16.36
CA LEU A 25 19.80 -10.51 -16.90
C LEU A 25 20.51 -9.87 -18.09
N GLN A 26 19.74 -9.22 -18.96
CA GLN A 26 20.18 -8.43 -20.11
C GLN A 26 20.42 -6.96 -19.69
N PRO A 27 21.68 -6.50 -19.55
CA PRO A 27 21.99 -5.18 -18.97
C PRO A 27 21.39 -3.98 -19.73
N GLU A 28 21.26 -4.10 -21.05
CA GLU A 28 20.70 -3.10 -21.95
C GLU A 28 19.21 -2.82 -21.70
N THR A 29 18.52 -3.75 -21.03
CA THR A 29 17.10 -3.65 -20.72
C THR A 29 16.82 -2.94 -19.39
N PHE A 30 17.85 -2.58 -18.64
CA PHE A 30 17.67 -2.04 -17.29
C PHE A 30 16.94 -0.70 -17.35
N ARG A 31 15.91 -0.58 -16.52
CA ARG A 31 15.16 0.65 -16.27
C ARG A 31 15.11 0.86 -14.76
N TYR A 32 15.79 1.89 -14.30
CA TYR A 32 15.87 2.24 -12.90
C TYR A 32 14.63 3.03 -12.50
N ASN A 33 14.05 2.65 -11.38
CA ASN A 33 13.02 3.41 -10.69
C ASN A 33 13.54 3.75 -9.29
N GLU A 34 13.92 5.02 -9.11
CA GLU A 34 14.52 5.54 -7.88
C GLU A 34 13.51 6.27 -6.98
N THR A 35 12.20 6.20 -7.29
CA THR A 35 11.18 6.94 -6.53
C THR A 35 10.94 6.38 -5.12
N GLY A 36 11.27 5.11 -4.89
CA GLY A 36 11.10 4.44 -3.59
C GLY A 36 12.16 4.85 -2.56
N LEU A 37 11.71 5.15 -1.34
CA LEU A 37 12.56 5.55 -0.21
C LEU A 37 13.27 4.38 0.48
N ASP A 38 12.69 3.19 0.38
CA ASP A 38 13.13 1.99 1.09
C ASP A 38 13.94 1.05 0.19
N PHE A 39 13.60 1.00 -1.10
CA PHE A 39 14.22 0.13 -2.07
C PHE A 39 14.67 0.90 -3.30
N GLN A 40 15.82 0.50 -3.84
CA GLN A 40 16.15 0.75 -5.23
C GLN A 40 15.43 -0.29 -6.08
N VAL A 41 14.66 0.14 -7.09
CA VAL A 41 13.89 -0.76 -7.95
C VAL A 41 14.47 -0.75 -9.37
N VAL A 42 14.69 -1.92 -9.95
CA VAL A 42 15.16 -2.06 -11.33
C VAL A 42 14.24 -3.01 -12.08
N GLN A 43 13.74 -2.57 -13.24
CA GLN A 43 13.10 -3.44 -14.20
C GLN A 43 14.13 -3.95 -15.20
N ALA A 44 14.14 -5.24 -15.47
CA ALA A 44 15.09 -5.87 -16.40
C ALA A 44 14.45 -7.08 -17.07
N GLN A 45 15.04 -7.53 -18.18
CA GLN A 45 14.71 -8.80 -18.81
C GLN A 45 15.78 -9.85 -18.50
N ASP A 46 15.35 -11.10 -18.30
CA ASP A 46 16.29 -12.23 -18.29
C ASP A 46 16.68 -12.66 -19.70
N VAL A 47 17.64 -13.58 -19.82
CA VAL A 47 18.10 -14.13 -21.11
C VAL A 47 17.00 -14.84 -21.93
N ASN A 48 15.84 -15.13 -21.32
CA ASN A 48 14.67 -15.71 -21.96
C ASN A 48 13.58 -14.66 -22.25
N TYR A 49 13.93 -13.37 -22.17
CA TYR A 49 13.04 -12.22 -22.41
C TYR A 49 11.87 -12.09 -21.41
N LYS A 50 11.92 -12.76 -20.26
CA LYS A 50 10.94 -12.57 -19.19
C LYS A 50 11.26 -11.28 -18.45
N ASN A 51 10.24 -10.46 -18.18
CA ASN A 51 10.40 -9.22 -17.43
C ASN A 51 10.44 -9.50 -15.92
N TRP A 52 11.39 -8.87 -15.24
CA TRP A 52 11.64 -9.00 -13.81
C TRP A 52 11.62 -7.63 -13.13
N ILE A 53 11.19 -7.63 -11.86
CA ILE A 53 11.41 -6.55 -10.91
C ILE A 53 12.48 -7.01 -9.93
N LEU A 54 13.49 -6.17 -9.75
CA LEU A 54 14.55 -6.32 -8.76
C LEU A 54 14.38 -5.22 -7.72
N ARG A 55 14.47 -5.57 -6.44
CA ARG A 55 14.49 -4.62 -5.32
C ARG A 55 15.74 -4.87 -4.48
N ILE A 56 16.51 -3.82 -4.23
CA ILE A 56 17.63 -3.82 -3.28
C ILE A 56 17.26 -2.87 -2.15
N ALA A 57 17.32 -3.36 -0.92
CA ALA A 57 17.08 -2.52 0.25
C ALA A 57 18.14 -1.42 0.33
N ARG A 58 17.71 -0.16 0.43
CA ARG A 58 18.64 0.98 0.60
C ARG A 58 19.26 1.00 1.99
N ARG A 59 18.59 0.39 2.97
CA ARG A 59 18.99 0.36 4.37
C ARG A 59 18.62 -0.97 5.04
N PRO A 60 19.41 -1.47 6.02
CA PRO A 60 19.12 -2.74 6.70
C PRO A 60 17.81 -2.77 7.50
N ASP A 61 17.36 -1.62 8.01
CA ASP A 61 16.13 -1.47 8.80
C ASP A 61 14.84 -1.69 8.00
N VAL A 62 14.94 -1.76 6.66
CA VAL A 62 13.83 -2.08 5.76
C VAL A 62 13.55 -3.60 5.72
N LEU A 63 14.54 -4.44 6.01
CA LEU A 63 14.41 -5.90 5.87
C LEU A 63 13.29 -6.52 6.73
N PRO A 64 13.02 -6.09 7.98
CA PRO A 64 11.87 -6.59 8.74
C PRO A 64 10.52 -6.32 8.06
N ARG A 65 10.35 -5.17 7.39
CA ARG A 65 9.14 -4.87 6.60
C ARG A 65 9.07 -5.77 5.37
N ALA A 66 10.19 -5.96 4.68
CA ALA A 66 10.28 -6.88 3.55
C ALA A 66 9.95 -8.34 3.95
N GLN A 67 10.37 -8.78 5.14
CA GLN A 67 10.04 -10.11 5.67
C GLN A 67 8.53 -10.27 5.92
N ASN A 68 7.85 -9.22 6.38
CA ASN A 68 6.38 -9.24 6.51
C ASN A 68 5.72 -9.37 5.13
N GLU A 69 6.12 -8.52 4.17
CA GLU A 69 5.62 -8.55 2.80
C GLU A 69 5.82 -9.94 2.16
N HIS A 70 7.03 -10.52 2.27
CA HIS A 70 7.32 -11.85 1.74
C HIS A 70 6.37 -12.93 2.29
N ARG A 71 6.13 -12.92 3.60
CA ARG A 71 5.23 -13.88 4.27
C ARG A 71 3.79 -13.72 3.78
N VAL A 72 3.32 -12.48 3.65
CA VAL A 72 1.98 -12.18 3.12
C VAL A 72 1.85 -12.68 1.69
N LEU A 73 2.81 -12.36 0.83
CA LEU A 73 2.80 -12.77 -0.58
C LEU A 73 2.81 -14.29 -0.73
N GLN A 74 3.63 -15.00 0.04
CA GLN A 74 3.64 -16.47 0.06
C GLN A 74 2.28 -17.03 0.48
N TRP A 75 1.65 -16.43 1.49
CA TRP A 75 0.35 -16.89 1.97
C TRP A 75 -0.77 -16.59 0.98
N LEU A 76 -0.69 -15.49 0.21
CA LEU A 76 -1.70 -15.09 -0.78
C LEU A 76 -1.63 -15.87 -2.11
N GLN A 77 -0.53 -16.58 -2.38
CA GLN A 77 -0.36 -17.31 -3.64
C GLN A 77 -1.56 -18.22 -3.94
N GLY A 78 -2.21 -17.97 -5.08
CA GLY A 78 -3.37 -18.73 -5.55
C GLY A 78 -4.68 -18.51 -4.79
N LYS A 79 -4.76 -17.53 -3.87
CA LYS A 79 -5.97 -17.25 -3.07
C LYS A 79 -6.83 -16.10 -3.59
N LEU A 80 -6.28 -15.27 -4.48
CA LEU A 80 -6.97 -14.10 -5.02
C LEU A 80 -7.32 -14.28 -6.50
N PRO A 81 -8.39 -13.63 -6.99
CA PRO A 81 -8.73 -13.60 -8.41
C PRO A 81 -7.79 -12.69 -9.24
N VAL A 82 -6.91 -11.94 -8.56
CA VAL A 82 -5.94 -11.00 -9.15
C VAL A 82 -4.52 -11.43 -8.81
N ALA A 83 -3.57 -11.04 -9.64
CA ALA A 83 -2.16 -11.38 -9.45
C ALA A 83 -1.55 -10.61 -8.27
N VAL A 84 -0.65 -11.28 -7.54
CA VAL A 84 0.22 -10.68 -6.52
C VAL A 84 1.68 -11.03 -6.83
N PRO A 85 2.66 -10.20 -6.42
CA PRO A 85 4.07 -10.51 -6.63
C PRO A 85 4.46 -11.89 -6.05
N ASP A 86 5.16 -12.70 -6.85
CA ASP A 86 5.73 -13.98 -6.44
C ASP A 86 7.25 -13.81 -6.28
N TRP A 87 7.71 -13.57 -5.06
CA TRP A 87 9.13 -13.37 -4.75
C TRP A 87 9.90 -14.69 -4.85
N GLN A 88 10.40 -14.94 -6.06
CA GLN A 88 11.21 -16.13 -6.38
C GLN A 88 12.61 -16.04 -5.77
N ILE A 89 13.11 -14.82 -5.56
CA ILE A 89 14.34 -14.54 -4.81
C ILE A 89 13.98 -13.61 -3.66
N PHE A 90 14.28 -14.03 -2.44
CA PHE A 90 14.20 -13.22 -1.23
C PHE A 90 15.47 -13.39 -0.41
N HIS A 91 16.37 -12.42 -0.51
CA HIS A 91 17.65 -12.38 0.19
C HIS A 91 17.97 -10.95 0.62
N GLU A 92 18.80 -10.77 1.65
CA GLU A 92 19.22 -9.44 2.14
C GLU A 92 19.85 -8.56 1.05
N SER A 93 20.51 -9.18 0.08
CA SER A 93 21.18 -8.50 -1.04
C SER A 93 20.26 -8.27 -2.24
N LEU A 94 19.16 -9.02 -2.37
CA LEU A 94 18.29 -8.97 -3.54
C LEU A 94 16.93 -9.60 -3.25
N ILE A 95 15.89 -8.88 -3.66
CA ILE A 95 14.55 -9.41 -3.83
C ILE A 95 14.26 -9.36 -5.34
N ALA A 96 13.78 -10.45 -5.92
CA ALA A 96 13.42 -10.45 -7.34
C ALA A 96 12.20 -11.32 -7.63
N TYR A 97 11.35 -10.82 -8.53
CA TYR A 97 10.13 -11.49 -8.95
C TYR A 97 9.78 -11.14 -10.40
N PRO A 98 9.06 -12.03 -11.10
CA PRO A 98 8.49 -11.72 -12.41
C PRO A 98 7.60 -10.48 -12.32
N ARG A 99 7.79 -9.54 -13.25
CA ARG A 99 6.90 -8.37 -13.35
C ARG A 99 5.48 -8.85 -13.66
N LEU A 100 4.51 -8.40 -12.86
CA LEU A 100 3.10 -8.67 -13.11
C LEU A 100 2.65 -8.01 -14.42
N ALA A 101 1.75 -8.67 -15.14
CA ALA A 101 1.13 -8.10 -16.33
C ALA A 101 0.13 -7.01 -15.96
N GLY A 102 -0.04 -6.02 -16.84
CA GLY A 102 -0.98 -4.91 -16.64
C GLY A 102 -0.28 -3.56 -16.51
N THR A 103 -1.11 -2.54 -16.34
CA THR A 103 -0.70 -1.14 -16.22
C THR A 103 -1.27 -0.57 -14.92
N PRO A 104 -0.46 0.11 -14.08
CA PRO A 104 -0.96 0.81 -12.90
C PRO A 104 -2.09 1.79 -13.26
N VAL A 105 -3.09 1.95 -12.40
CA VAL A 105 -4.17 2.96 -12.61
C VAL A 105 -3.57 4.36 -12.69
N ALA A 106 -2.56 4.65 -11.88
CA ALA A 106 -1.74 5.85 -11.97
C ALA A 106 -0.25 5.55 -11.78
N ASN A 107 0.61 6.40 -12.32
CA ASN A 107 2.01 6.48 -11.89
C ASN A 107 2.17 7.71 -10.98
N ILE A 108 3.23 7.75 -10.17
CA ILE A 108 3.54 8.89 -9.31
C ILE A 108 4.66 9.71 -9.95
N ASP A 109 4.39 10.99 -10.20
CA ASP A 109 5.43 11.98 -10.51
C ASP A 109 5.97 12.54 -9.19
N MET A 110 7.19 12.18 -8.83
CA MET A 110 7.82 12.61 -7.57
C MET A 110 8.27 14.07 -7.60
N GLU A 111 8.54 14.63 -8.78
CA GLU A 111 8.95 16.03 -8.93
C GLU A 111 7.74 16.94 -8.76
N GLN A 112 6.62 16.59 -9.40
CA GLN A 112 5.38 17.33 -9.32
C GLN A 112 4.50 16.93 -8.12
N LYS A 113 4.85 15.85 -7.43
CA LYS A 113 4.11 15.28 -6.29
C LYS A 113 2.64 15.02 -6.63
N CYS A 114 2.38 14.45 -7.81
CA CYS A 114 1.04 14.21 -8.35
C CYS A 114 0.92 12.84 -9.04
N TYR A 115 -0.32 12.43 -9.31
CA TYR A 115 -0.58 11.26 -10.14
C TYR A 115 -0.54 11.60 -11.63
N ILE A 116 0.07 10.70 -12.40
CA ILE A 116 -0.09 10.61 -13.84
C ILE A 116 -1.05 9.45 -14.10
N TRP A 117 -2.30 9.77 -14.42
CA TRP A 117 -3.37 8.79 -14.61
C TRP A 117 -3.20 8.03 -15.93
N ASN A 118 -3.25 6.69 -15.85
CA ASN A 118 -3.44 5.83 -17.03
C ASN A 118 -4.92 5.49 -17.23
N LEU A 119 -5.72 5.66 -16.18
CA LEU A 119 -7.18 5.54 -16.20
C LEU A 119 -7.77 6.75 -15.48
N GLU A 120 -8.60 7.52 -16.19
CA GLU A 120 -9.11 8.81 -15.71
C GLU A 120 -10.05 8.63 -14.49
N PRO A 121 -9.78 9.32 -13.37
CA PRO A 121 -10.54 9.14 -12.14
C PRO A 121 -11.98 9.68 -12.25
N GLU A 122 -12.25 10.66 -13.12
CA GLU A 122 -13.59 11.22 -13.33
C GLU A 122 -14.48 10.34 -14.23
N ASN A 123 -13.92 9.34 -14.91
CA ASN A 123 -14.65 8.50 -15.86
C ASN A 123 -14.19 7.04 -15.80
N LEU A 124 -14.22 6.46 -14.60
CA LEU A 124 -13.83 5.08 -14.38
C LEU A 124 -14.83 4.10 -15.04
N PRO A 125 -14.36 3.11 -15.82
CA PRO A 125 -15.23 2.11 -16.39
C PRO A 125 -15.95 1.28 -15.31
N GLN A 126 -17.21 0.92 -15.53
CA GLN A 126 -17.95 0.03 -14.63
C GLN A 126 -17.22 -1.31 -14.38
N ALA A 127 -16.49 -1.81 -15.39
CA ALA A 127 -15.69 -3.02 -15.29
C ALA A 127 -14.56 -2.88 -14.26
N PHE A 128 -13.94 -1.70 -14.14
CA PHE A 128 -12.94 -1.40 -13.13
C PHE A 128 -13.55 -1.46 -11.73
N ILE A 129 -14.63 -0.70 -11.49
CA ILE A 129 -15.31 -0.62 -10.18
C ILE A 129 -15.75 -2.02 -9.72
N THR A 130 -16.36 -2.78 -10.63
CA THR A 130 -16.84 -4.14 -10.32
C THR A 130 -15.69 -5.09 -9.97
N SER A 131 -14.65 -5.14 -10.81
CA SER A 131 -13.50 -6.03 -10.58
C SER A 131 -12.66 -5.63 -9.36
N LEU A 132 -12.58 -4.33 -9.04
CA LEU A 132 -11.93 -3.85 -7.81
C LEU A 132 -12.72 -4.30 -6.58
N GLY A 133 -14.04 -4.13 -6.58
CA GLY A 133 -14.90 -4.59 -5.48
C GLY A 133 -14.80 -6.10 -5.26
N GLU A 134 -14.80 -6.88 -6.34
CA GLU A 134 -14.61 -8.34 -6.32
C GLU A 134 -13.23 -8.73 -5.75
N ALA A 135 -12.16 -8.06 -6.18
CA ALA A 135 -10.80 -8.36 -5.72
C ALA A 135 -10.59 -8.00 -4.24
N VAL A 136 -11.11 -6.86 -3.78
CA VAL A 136 -11.05 -6.44 -2.38
C VAL A 136 -11.92 -7.35 -1.51
N ALA A 137 -13.11 -7.74 -1.97
CA ALA A 137 -13.96 -8.71 -1.25
C ALA A 137 -13.26 -10.07 -1.13
N ALA A 138 -12.63 -10.55 -2.20
CA ALA A 138 -11.88 -11.80 -2.19
C ALA A 138 -10.71 -11.77 -1.18
N LEU A 139 -10.04 -10.63 -1.03
CA LEU A 139 -9.01 -10.44 -0.01
C LEU A 139 -9.60 -10.41 1.41
N HIS A 140 -10.64 -9.61 1.62
CA HIS A 140 -11.20 -9.34 2.95
C HIS A 140 -11.97 -10.52 3.54
N THR A 141 -12.40 -11.47 2.70
CA THR A 141 -13.13 -12.68 3.11
C THR A 141 -12.21 -13.88 3.37
N LEU A 142 -10.88 -13.74 3.18
CA LEU A 142 -9.94 -14.79 3.53
C LEU A 142 -9.96 -15.06 5.04
N ASN A 143 -9.77 -16.32 5.42
CA ASN A 143 -9.83 -16.77 6.80
C ASN A 143 -8.69 -16.14 7.64
N THR A 144 -9.05 -15.30 8.60
CA THR A 144 -8.10 -14.54 9.43
C THR A 144 -7.41 -15.41 10.47
N GLU A 145 -8.03 -16.49 10.94
CA GLU A 145 -7.37 -17.47 11.82
C GLU A 145 -6.25 -18.21 11.08
N ALA A 146 -6.45 -18.55 9.81
CA ALA A 146 -5.45 -19.17 8.95
C ALA A 146 -4.33 -18.18 8.59
N ALA A 147 -4.63 -16.88 8.49
CA ALA A 147 -3.62 -15.83 8.37
C ALA A 147 -2.76 -15.76 9.65
N ALA A 148 -3.40 -15.78 10.82
CA ALA A 148 -2.71 -15.79 12.12
C ALA A 148 -1.78 -17.01 12.26
N GLN A 149 -2.27 -18.20 11.91
CA GLN A 149 -1.49 -19.45 11.94
C GLN A 149 -0.29 -19.41 10.99
N ALA A 150 -0.39 -18.68 9.89
CA ALA A 150 0.70 -18.45 8.96
C ALA A 150 1.69 -17.37 9.42
N GLY A 151 1.48 -16.74 10.57
CA GLY A 151 2.38 -15.74 11.15
C GLY A 151 2.18 -14.33 10.59
N LEU A 152 1.04 -14.04 9.96
CA LEU A 152 0.67 -12.68 9.60
C LEU A 152 0.31 -11.88 10.86
N LYS A 153 0.53 -10.57 10.83
CA LYS A 153 0.12 -9.66 11.91
C LYS A 153 -1.40 -9.65 12.00
N VAL A 154 -1.93 -9.74 13.21
CA VAL A 154 -3.37 -9.74 13.46
C VAL A 154 -3.75 -8.75 14.55
N TYR A 155 -4.66 -7.86 14.21
CA TYR A 155 -5.32 -6.92 15.11
C TYR A 155 -6.82 -7.18 15.05
N GLN A 156 -7.40 -7.62 16.16
CA GLN A 156 -8.84 -7.66 16.34
C GLN A 156 -9.42 -6.24 16.32
N PRO A 157 -10.72 -6.04 16.08
CA PRO A 157 -11.29 -4.71 15.85
C PRO A 157 -10.92 -3.67 16.90
N GLU A 158 -11.05 -4.05 18.18
CA GLU A 158 -10.69 -3.17 19.30
C GLU A 158 -9.17 -2.90 19.38
N GLN A 159 -8.33 -3.88 19.02
CA GLN A 159 -6.88 -3.67 18.96
C GLN A 159 -6.49 -2.74 17.80
N ALA A 160 -7.16 -2.84 16.65
CA ALA A 160 -6.95 -1.95 15.50
C ALA A 160 -7.35 -0.51 15.85
N ARG A 161 -8.48 -0.32 16.55
CA ARG A 161 -8.92 0.97 17.11
C ARG A 161 -7.90 1.55 18.08
N GLN A 162 -7.48 0.77 19.07
CA GLN A 162 -6.48 1.19 20.08
C GLN A 162 -5.11 1.50 19.47
N LYS A 163 -4.70 0.74 18.44
CA LYS A 163 -3.47 1.02 17.68
C LYS A 163 -3.54 2.40 17.02
N LEU A 164 -4.66 2.73 16.35
CA LEU A 164 -4.85 4.04 15.73
C LEU A 164 -4.89 5.16 16.78
N GLU A 165 -5.62 4.97 17.88
CA GLU A 165 -5.67 5.95 18.98
C GLU A 165 -4.27 6.22 19.56
N THR A 166 -3.48 5.16 19.77
CA THR A 166 -2.09 5.29 20.25
C THR A 166 -1.22 6.08 19.26
N GLN A 167 -1.38 5.81 17.96
CA GLN A 167 -0.67 6.53 16.90
C GLN A 167 -1.06 8.01 16.85
N MET A 168 -2.36 8.32 16.96
CA MET A 168 -2.88 9.68 17.05
C MET A 168 -2.27 10.44 18.23
N HIS A 169 -2.24 9.82 19.42
CA HIS A 169 -1.63 10.44 20.60
C HIS A 169 -0.13 10.66 20.45
N ARG A 170 0.60 9.71 19.83
CA ARG A 170 2.02 9.86 19.55
C ARG A 170 2.28 11.05 18.63
N VAL A 171 1.55 11.14 17.51
CA VAL A 171 1.67 12.24 16.55
C VAL A 171 1.33 13.58 17.20
N LYS A 172 0.23 13.65 17.98
CA LYS A 172 -0.12 14.86 18.72
C LYS A 172 0.97 15.30 19.70
N ARG A 173 1.58 14.36 20.42
CA ARG A 173 2.66 14.65 21.38
C ARG A 173 3.91 15.18 20.69
N GLU A 174 4.29 14.60 19.56
CA GLU A 174 5.60 14.83 18.93
C GLU A 174 5.58 15.91 17.84
N LEU A 175 4.46 16.07 17.12
CA LEU A 175 4.32 17.03 16.02
C LEU A 175 3.24 18.10 16.27
N GLY A 176 2.28 17.82 17.14
CA GLY A 176 1.08 18.64 17.35
C GLY A 176 -0.07 18.27 16.42
N VAL A 177 -1.29 18.66 16.81
CA VAL A 177 -2.53 18.53 16.01
C VAL A 177 -3.42 19.73 16.35
N ALA A 178 -4.05 20.35 15.35
CA ALA A 178 -5.02 21.41 15.60
C ALA A 178 -6.18 20.93 16.48
N GLN A 179 -6.57 21.76 17.45
CA GLN A 179 -7.57 21.36 18.45
C GLN A 179 -8.92 20.90 17.84
N PRO A 180 -9.50 21.57 16.84
CA PRO A 180 -10.75 21.10 16.21
C PRO A 180 -10.63 19.73 15.56
N LEU A 181 -9.50 19.49 14.87
CA LEU A 181 -9.21 18.20 14.23
C LEU A 181 -9.03 17.08 15.27
N TRP A 182 -8.33 17.39 16.36
CA TRP A 182 -8.18 16.46 17.48
C TRP A 182 -9.51 16.10 18.13
N GLU A 183 -10.38 17.08 18.37
CA GLU A 183 -11.72 16.84 18.94
C GLU A 183 -12.59 15.98 18.02
N GLN A 184 -12.52 16.21 16.70
CA GLN A 184 -13.17 15.35 15.71
C GLN A 184 -12.67 13.91 15.80
N TRP A 185 -11.34 13.71 15.84
CA TRP A 185 -10.77 12.37 15.95
C TRP A 185 -11.18 11.66 17.24
N GLN A 186 -11.16 12.34 18.39
CA GLN A 186 -11.58 11.72 19.65
C GLN A 186 -13.07 11.40 19.70
N SER A 187 -13.91 12.22 19.07
CA SER A 187 -15.35 11.93 18.91
C SER A 187 -15.56 10.65 18.09
N TRP A 188 -14.86 10.53 16.95
CA TRP A 188 -14.89 9.34 16.11
C TRP A 188 -14.32 8.09 16.80
N ILE A 189 -13.16 8.22 17.44
CA ILE A 189 -12.53 7.14 18.22
C ILE A 189 -13.44 6.73 19.38
N GLY A 190 -14.27 7.61 19.94
CA GLY A 190 -15.15 7.30 21.08
C GLY A 190 -16.53 6.72 20.70
N ASP A 191 -16.93 6.76 19.43
CA ASP A 191 -18.26 6.35 18.99
C ASP A 191 -18.24 4.95 18.32
N ASP A 192 -18.69 3.94 19.08
CA ASP A 192 -18.70 2.53 18.68
C ASP A 192 -19.45 2.26 17.36
N SER A 193 -20.42 3.10 17.00
CA SER A 193 -21.22 2.87 15.78
C SER A 193 -20.43 3.07 14.49
N PHE A 194 -19.27 3.72 14.54
CA PHE A 194 -18.36 3.83 13.41
C PHE A 194 -17.52 2.56 13.17
N TRP A 195 -17.32 1.73 14.18
CA TRP A 195 -16.27 0.71 14.13
C TRP A 195 -16.79 -0.63 13.60
N PRO A 196 -15.99 -1.35 12.80
CA PRO A 196 -16.36 -2.68 12.33
C PRO A 196 -16.37 -3.68 13.49
N THR A 197 -17.20 -4.71 13.39
CA THR A 197 -17.25 -5.81 14.38
C THR A 197 -16.29 -6.95 14.05
N GLN A 198 -15.63 -6.90 12.88
CA GLN A 198 -14.73 -7.92 12.37
C GLN A 198 -13.53 -7.28 11.67
N SER A 199 -12.37 -7.90 11.80
CA SER A 199 -11.16 -7.54 11.05
C SER A 199 -11.05 -8.41 9.79
N SER A 200 -10.34 -7.89 8.78
CA SER A 200 -10.04 -8.57 7.53
C SER A 200 -8.55 -8.49 7.25
N LEU A 201 -7.99 -9.41 6.47
CA LEU A 201 -6.68 -9.16 5.87
C LEU A 201 -6.84 -7.98 4.91
N VAL A 202 -6.10 -6.91 5.16
CA VAL A 202 -6.06 -5.72 4.29
C VAL A 202 -4.74 -5.66 3.55
N HIS A 203 -4.75 -4.99 2.40
CA HIS A 203 -3.56 -4.61 1.68
C HIS A 203 -2.77 -3.54 2.45
N GLY A 204 -3.46 -2.58 3.07
CA GLY A 204 -2.88 -1.55 3.92
C GLY A 204 -2.40 -0.29 3.18
N ASP A 205 -2.19 -0.39 1.87
CA ASP A 205 -1.73 0.72 1.00
C ASP A 205 -2.32 0.61 -0.42
N LEU A 206 -3.63 0.36 -0.49
CA LEU A 206 -4.35 0.16 -1.76
C LEU A 206 -4.65 1.48 -2.47
N GLN A 207 -3.62 2.08 -3.06
CA GLN A 207 -3.70 3.31 -3.83
C GLN A 207 -3.68 3.07 -5.35
N ALA A 208 -4.02 4.08 -6.16
CA ALA A 208 -4.08 3.97 -7.62
C ALA A 208 -2.75 3.49 -8.25
N ALA A 209 -1.61 3.84 -7.66
CA ALA A 209 -0.30 3.37 -8.12
C ALA A 209 -0.07 1.87 -7.92
N HIS A 210 -0.82 1.24 -7.00
CA HIS A 210 -0.66 -0.15 -6.60
C HIS A 210 -1.71 -1.08 -7.21
N ILE A 211 -2.65 -0.53 -7.98
CA ILE A 211 -3.68 -1.29 -8.68
C ILE A 211 -3.29 -1.43 -10.14
N LEU A 212 -3.12 -2.66 -10.62
CA LEU A 212 -2.90 -2.96 -12.02
C LEU A 212 -4.22 -3.25 -12.72
N THR A 213 -4.33 -2.78 -13.97
CA THR A 213 -5.44 -3.11 -14.86
C THR A 213 -4.97 -3.85 -16.11
N ASP A 214 -5.83 -4.73 -16.61
CA ASP A 214 -5.67 -5.36 -17.92
C ASP A 214 -6.04 -4.40 -19.06
N LYS A 215 -5.85 -4.85 -20.30
CA LYS A 215 -6.19 -4.07 -21.51
C LYS A 215 -7.68 -3.70 -21.64
N ASN A 216 -8.56 -4.29 -20.85
CA ASN A 216 -9.99 -4.02 -20.84
C ASN A 216 -10.40 -3.13 -19.66
N GLY A 217 -9.43 -2.61 -18.88
CA GLY A 217 -9.67 -1.79 -17.71
C GLY A 217 -10.18 -2.55 -16.49
N LYS A 218 -10.03 -3.89 -16.44
CA LYS A 218 -10.35 -4.68 -15.24
C LYS A 218 -9.12 -4.78 -14.34
N VAL A 219 -9.34 -4.75 -13.03
CA VAL A 219 -8.28 -5.01 -12.05
C VAL A 219 -7.71 -6.41 -12.28
N ASN A 220 -6.39 -6.49 -12.41
CA ASN A 220 -5.70 -7.75 -12.69
C ASN A 220 -4.52 -8.02 -11.74
N GLY A 221 -4.17 -7.09 -10.86
CA GLY A 221 -3.16 -7.31 -9.83
C GLY A 221 -3.04 -6.18 -8.82
N PHE A 222 -2.46 -6.52 -7.67
CA PHE A 222 -2.12 -5.57 -6.61
C PHE A 222 -0.62 -5.65 -6.29
N LEU A 223 0.01 -4.50 -6.07
CA LEU A 223 1.44 -4.34 -5.81
C LEU A 223 1.67 -3.75 -4.42
N ASP A 224 2.89 -3.88 -3.90
CA ASP A 224 3.32 -3.24 -2.63
C ASP A 224 2.52 -3.67 -1.39
N TRP A 225 2.81 -4.88 -0.89
CA TRP A 225 2.10 -5.48 0.24
C TRP A 225 2.82 -5.25 1.58
N THR A 226 3.63 -4.19 1.67
CA THR A 226 4.47 -3.90 2.85
C THR A 226 3.64 -3.66 4.12
N GLU A 227 2.50 -2.99 3.98
CA GLU A 227 1.58 -2.62 5.06
C GLU A 227 0.48 -3.66 5.35
N ALA A 228 0.53 -4.82 4.69
CA ALA A 228 -0.52 -5.82 4.82
C ALA A 228 -0.54 -6.49 6.21
N GLU A 229 -1.74 -6.54 6.78
CA GLU A 229 -2.04 -7.10 8.10
C GLU A 229 -3.53 -7.45 8.21
N VAL A 230 -3.91 -8.29 9.18
CA VAL A 230 -5.33 -8.42 9.55
C VAL A 230 -5.71 -7.25 10.44
N SER A 231 -6.61 -6.39 9.99
CA SER A 231 -6.97 -5.13 10.63
C SER A 231 -8.34 -4.63 10.14
N ASP A 232 -8.59 -3.34 10.29
CA ASP A 232 -9.82 -2.66 9.88
C ASP A 232 -9.98 -2.64 8.34
N PRO A 233 -11.02 -3.26 7.76
CA PRO A 233 -11.23 -3.32 6.31
C PRO A 233 -11.41 -1.94 5.65
N ALA A 234 -11.78 -0.89 6.39
CA ALA A 234 -11.92 0.44 5.82
C ALA A 234 -10.60 1.03 5.31
N ILE A 235 -9.44 0.55 5.78
CA ILE A 235 -8.11 1.03 5.37
C ILE A 235 -7.96 1.01 3.84
N ASP A 236 -8.37 -0.07 3.19
CA ASP A 236 -8.21 -0.27 1.74
C ASP A 236 -9.14 0.61 0.89
N PHE A 237 -10.06 1.37 1.50
CA PHE A 237 -10.94 2.31 0.80
C PHE A 237 -10.52 3.77 0.95
N VAL A 238 -9.59 4.10 1.86
CA VAL A 238 -9.22 5.48 2.18
C VAL A 238 -8.58 6.19 0.98
N ALA A 239 -7.57 5.57 0.37
CA ALA A 239 -6.89 6.14 -0.79
C ALA A 239 -7.81 6.18 -2.03
N LEU A 240 -8.76 5.25 -2.12
CA LEU A 240 -9.77 5.21 -3.18
C LEU A 240 -10.78 6.36 -3.03
N LEU A 241 -11.22 6.67 -1.81
CA LEU A 241 -12.06 7.83 -1.53
C LEU A 241 -11.35 9.13 -1.89
N ALA A 242 -10.09 9.28 -1.49
CA ALA A 242 -9.27 10.44 -1.85
C ALA A 242 -9.09 10.60 -3.36
N SER A 243 -8.91 9.48 -4.08
CA SER A 243 -8.60 9.49 -5.52
C SER A 243 -9.83 9.65 -6.41
N PHE A 244 -10.95 9.01 -6.04
CA PHE A 244 -12.10 8.83 -6.93
C PHE A 244 -13.40 9.46 -6.41
N GLY A 245 -13.37 10.02 -5.20
CA GLY A 245 -14.49 10.70 -4.59
C GLY A 245 -15.58 9.77 -4.05
N GLU A 246 -16.57 10.40 -3.42
CA GLU A 246 -17.59 9.71 -2.64
C GLU A 246 -18.52 8.83 -3.48
N GLU A 247 -18.98 9.33 -4.64
CA GLU A 247 -19.91 8.59 -5.50
C GLU A 247 -19.29 7.30 -6.06
N THR A 248 -18.03 7.37 -6.48
CA THR A 248 -17.28 6.16 -6.89
C THR A 248 -17.09 5.21 -5.72
N THR A 249 -16.77 5.74 -4.53
CA THR A 249 -16.59 4.92 -3.34
C THR A 249 -17.88 4.19 -2.95
N LYS A 250 -19.05 4.85 -3.07
CA LYS A 250 -20.37 4.20 -2.88
C LYS A 250 -20.58 3.07 -3.88
N ALA A 251 -20.30 3.31 -5.17
CA ALA A 251 -20.42 2.28 -6.20
C ALA A 251 -19.46 1.10 -5.96
N LEU A 252 -18.26 1.39 -5.47
CA LEU A 252 -17.29 0.36 -5.09
C LEU A 252 -17.76 -0.45 -3.87
N LEU A 253 -18.29 0.20 -2.84
CA LEU A 253 -18.85 -0.49 -1.66
C LEU A 253 -20.02 -1.40 -2.04
N GLN A 254 -20.88 -0.98 -2.98
CA GLN A 254 -21.95 -1.83 -3.52
C GLN A 254 -21.39 -3.05 -4.26
N ALA A 255 -20.34 -2.88 -5.08
CA ALA A 255 -19.69 -4.00 -5.76
C ALA A 255 -19.01 -4.95 -4.77
N TYR A 256 -18.34 -4.41 -3.75
CA TYR A 256 -17.70 -5.14 -2.67
C TYR A 256 -18.72 -5.95 -1.85
N GLU A 257 -19.83 -5.34 -1.41
CA GLU A 257 -20.91 -6.01 -0.69
C GLU A 257 -21.52 -7.15 -1.54
N LYS A 258 -21.81 -6.88 -2.82
CA LYS A 258 -22.34 -7.88 -3.75
C LYS A 258 -21.41 -9.07 -3.94
N ALA A 259 -20.09 -8.85 -3.83
CA ALA A 259 -19.07 -9.89 -3.91
C ALA A 259 -18.83 -10.64 -2.59
N GLY A 260 -19.59 -10.31 -1.52
CA GLY A 260 -19.50 -10.98 -0.22
C GLY A 260 -18.66 -10.23 0.82
N GLY A 261 -18.19 -9.02 0.49
CA GLY A 261 -17.53 -8.14 1.45
C GLY A 261 -18.48 -7.68 2.56
N ASN A 262 -17.97 -7.62 3.79
CA ASN A 262 -18.77 -7.16 4.94
C ASN A 262 -18.82 -5.63 4.98
N VAL A 263 -20.03 -5.06 4.97
CA VAL A 263 -20.29 -3.63 5.13
C VAL A 263 -21.12 -3.37 6.38
N TRP A 264 -21.00 -2.18 6.97
CA TRP A 264 -21.79 -1.77 8.13
C TRP A 264 -22.42 -0.39 7.90
N PRO A 265 -23.46 0.00 8.68
CA PRO A 265 -24.26 1.18 8.38
C PRO A 265 -23.49 2.49 8.26
N ARG A 266 -22.38 2.64 9.00
CA ARG A 266 -21.54 3.85 9.00
C ARG A 266 -20.18 3.65 8.31
N MET A 267 -20.06 2.66 7.44
CA MET A 267 -18.78 2.33 6.80
C MET A 267 -18.24 3.49 5.97
N LEU A 268 -19.09 4.17 5.20
CA LEU A 268 -18.65 5.31 4.39
C LEU A 268 -18.16 6.46 5.28
N GLU A 269 -18.91 6.80 6.32
CA GLU A 269 -18.55 7.84 7.28
C GLU A 269 -17.28 7.47 8.04
N HIS A 270 -17.09 6.19 8.37
CA HIS A 270 -15.84 5.70 8.96
C HIS A 270 -14.65 5.89 8.00
N ILE A 271 -14.79 5.54 6.72
CA ILE A 271 -13.75 5.77 5.71
C ILE A 271 -13.43 7.27 5.58
N GLN A 272 -14.45 8.13 5.62
CA GLN A 272 -14.27 9.59 5.63
C GLN A 272 -13.50 10.07 6.87
N GLN A 273 -13.79 9.54 8.06
CA GLN A 273 -13.04 9.88 9.27
C GLN A 273 -11.60 9.38 9.21
N ARG A 274 -11.36 8.17 8.67
CA ARG A 274 -10.00 7.67 8.40
C ARG A 274 -9.23 8.59 7.44
N LEU A 275 -9.89 9.06 6.37
CA LEU A 275 -9.28 10.02 5.45
C LEU A 275 -8.96 11.35 6.14
N ALA A 276 -9.88 11.86 6.98
CA ALA A 276 -9.64 13.06 7.78
C ALA A 276 -8.50 12.88 8.80
N ALA A 277 -8.20 11.64 9.20
CA ALA A 277 -7.07 11.30 10.07
C ALA A 277 -5.79 10.93 9.31
N TYR A 278 -5.73 11.09 7.98
CA TYR A 278 -4.57 10.70 7.17
C TYR A 278 -3.27 11.43 7.57
N GLY A 279 -3.39 12.63 8.16
CA GLY A 279 -2.25 13.35 8.74
C GLY A 279 -1.47 12.54 9.78
N VAL A 280 -2.11 11.57 10.46
CA VAL A 280 -1.44 10.62 11.38
C VAL A 280 -0.42 9.77 10.63
N ASN A 281 -0.74 9.25 9.44
CA ASN A 281 0.16 8.42 8.65
C ASN A 281 1.37 9.22 8.16
N ILE A 282 1.14 10.44 7.67
CA ILE A 282 2.23 11.35 7.24
C ILE A 282 3.11 11.71 8.45
N GLY A 283 2.50 12.00 9.59
CA GLY A 283 3.21 12.30 10.83
C GLY A 283 4.09 11.14 11.31
N LEU A 284 3.54 9.91 11.34
CA LEU A 284 4.31 8.71 11.67
C LEU A 284 5.47 8.49 10.70
N PHE A 285 5.23 8.66 9.40
CA PHE A 285 6.27 8.55 8.39
C PHE A 285 7.42 9.54 8.65
N VAL A 286 7.12 10.80 8.98
CA VAL A 286 8.15 11.80 9.34
C VAL A 286 8.91 11.39 10.60
N LEU A 287 8.22 10.92 11.64
CA LEU A 287 8.85 10.50 12.90
C LEU A 287 9.74 9.26 12.75
N GLU A 288 9.38 8.34 11.86
CA GLU A 288 10.12 7.10 11.62
C GLU A 288 11.29 7.27 10.64
N SER A 289 11.08 8.03 9.56
CA SER A 289 12.12 8.28 8.55
C SER A 289 13.12 9.36 8.97
N GLY A 290 12.73 10.24 9.89
CA GLY A 290 13.49 11.46 10.22
C GLY A 290 13.56 12.44 9.04
N SER A 291 12.65 12.34 8.07
CA SER A 291 12.67 13.16 6.86
C SER A 291 12.07 14.55 7.10
N GLU A 292 12.94 15.54 7.15
CA GLU A 292 12.56 16.96 7.26
C GLU A 292 11.80 17.47 6.01
N GLU A 293 11.97 16.84 4.85
CA GLU A 293 11.30 17.24 3.60
C GLU A 293 9.77 17.10 3.71
N TYR A 294 9.29 16.05 4.40
CA TYR A 294 7.85 15.77 4.53
C TYR A 294 7.23 16.45 5.75
N LEU A 295 8.02 17.09 6.61
CA LEU A 295 7.51 17.76 7.81
C LEU A 295 6.49 18.88 7.51
N PRO A 296 6.70 19.77 6.51
CA PRO A 296 5.68 20.77 6.15
C PRO A 296 4.35 20.13 5.75
N MET A 297 4.41 19.06 4.93
CA MET A 297 3.22 18.32 4.50
C MET A 297 2.50 17.69 5.70
N ALA A 298 3.25 17.11 6.64
CA ALA A 298 2.68 16.58 7.88
C ALA A 298 1.96 17.69 8.68
N LYS A 299 2.60 18.83 8.90
CA LYS A 299 2.01 19.94 9.67
C LYS A 299 0.71 20.45 9.04
N THR A 300 0.69 20.65 7.72
CA THR A 300 -0.52 21.04 6.99
C THR A 300 -1.63 20.01 7.17
N ALA A 301 -1.32 18.70 7.03
CA ALA A 301 -2.29 17.63 7.21
C ALA A 301 -2.78 17.46 8.67
N LEU A 302 -2.02 17.97 9.64
CA LEU A 302 -2.38 18.00 11.07
C LEU A 302 -3.13 19.28 11.46
N GLY A 303 -3.50 20.12 10.48
CA GLY A 303 -4.22 21.38 10.67
C GLY A 303 -3.38 22.47 11.32
N LEU A 304 -2.06 22.30 11.40
CA LEU A 304 -1.16 23.29 11.98
C LEU A 304 -0.80 24.32 10.92
N ASP A 305 -0.91 25.59 11.26
CA ASP A 305 -0.40 26.67 10.40
C ASP A 305 1.11 26.49 10.21
N THR A 306 1.57 26.57 8.96
CA THR A 306 2.99 26.52 8.57
C THR A 306 3.69 27.85 8.78
#